data_AF-A0A2E6AEX5-F1
#
_entry.id   AF-A0A2E6AEX5-F1
#
_cell.length_a   1.000
_cell.length_b   1.000
_cell.length_c   1.000
_cell.angle_alpha   90.00
_cell.angle_beta   90.00
_cell.angle_gamma   90.00
#
_symmetry.space_group_name_H-M   'P 1'
#
loop_
_entity.id
_entity.type
_entity.pdbx_description
1 polymer ?
#
loop_
_entity_poly.entity_id
_entity_poly.type
_entity_poly.pdbx_seq_one_letter_code
_entity_poly.pdbx_strand_id
1 'polypeptide(L)'
;MRKVALMIMTALAIGSSTNSIQAAYPLSSFHRAHTDRGGYWHNANHSWHGSQQHVQYGRPLTLIVPPTANLQTNYAWGVARTTMTPIHFQFGRPVADRHPGNTVPTPRWPSSTRDMGVYYSRGPW
;
A
#
# COMPACT_ATOMS: atom_id res chain seq x y z
N MET A 1 -22.07 3.09 -55.77
CA MET A 1 -20.99 2.75 -54.82
C MET A 1 -20.76 3.90 -53.83
N ARG A 2 -21.78 4.30 -53.05
CA ARG A 2 -21.74 5.48 -52.15
C ARG A 2 -22.28 5.20 -50.73
N LYS A 3 -22.47 3.93 -50.34
CA LYS A 3 -23.12 3.56 -49.07
C LYS A 3 -22.27 2.65 -48.16
N VAL A 4 -21.00 2.41 -48.48
CA VAL A 4 -20.13 1.50 -47.69
C VAL A 4 -19.06 2.24 -46.89
N ALA A 5 -18.77 3.50 -47.21
CA ALA A 5 -17.72 4.27 -46.53
C ALA A 5 -18.15 4.94 -45.21
N LEU A 6 -19.42 4.84 -44.80
CA LEU A 6 -19.98 5.61 -43.67
C LEU A 6 -20.33 4.77 -42.43
N MET A 7 -19.85 3.53 -42.32
CA MET A 7 -20.09 2.61 -41.20
C MET A 7 -18.81 2.22 -40.44
N ILE A 8 -17.77 3.06 -40.44
CA ILE A 8 -16.54 2.81 -39.65
C ILE A 8 -16.28 3.94 -38.63
N MET A 9 -17.11 4.98 -38.58
CA MET A 9 -16.92 6.16 -37.70
C MET A 9 -17.86 6.20 -36.48
N THR A 10 -18.27 5.05 -35.95
CA THR A 10 -19.05 4.94 -34.71
C THR A 10 -18.32 4.11 -33.68
N ALA A 11 -17.39 4.73 -32.95
CA ALA A 11 -17.02 4.33 -31.59
C ALA A 11 -16.34 5.52 -30.89
N LEU A 12 -17.16 6.50 -30.52
CA LEU A 12 -16.82 7.46 -29.48
C LEU A 12 -16.76 6.70 -28.15
N ALA A 13 -15.58 6.28 -27.73
CA ALA A 13 -15.30 5.97 -26.34
C ALA A 13 -14.39 7.07 -25.80
N ILE A 14 -15.03 8.00 -25.10
CA ILE A 14 -14.40 9.06 -24.31
C ILE A 14 -13.47 8.35 -23.31
N GLY A 15 -12.18 8.28 -23.66
CA GLY A 15 -11.14 7.92 -22.72
C GLY A 15 -10.99 9.10 -21.77
N SER A 16 -11.65 9.04 -20.62
CA SER A 16 -11.35 9.93 -19.50
C SER A 16 -9.90 9.69 -19.11
N SER A 17 -8.98 10.53 -19.58
CA SER A 17 -7.66 10.65 -19.00
C SER A 17 -7.85 11.20 -17.59
N THR A 18 -7.95 10.30 -16.62
CA THR A 18 -7.67 10.66 -15.24
C THR A 18 -6.23 11.14 -15.23
N ASN A 19 -6.03 12.46 -15.23
CA ASN A 19 -4.77 13.07 -14.85
C ASN A 19 -4.47 12.56 -13.44
N SER A 20 -3.61 11.55 -13.32
CA SER A 20 -2.96 11.32 -12.04
C SER A 20 -2.03 12.50 -11.88
N ILE A 21 -2.44 13.49 -11.09
CA ILE A 21 -1.53 14.49 -10.56
C ILE A 21 -0.48 13.69 -9.78
N GLN A 22 0.66 13.46 -10.42
CA GLN A 22 1.81 12.86 -9.79
C GLN A 22 2.27 13.89 -8.76
N ALA A 23 2.00 13.62 -7.48
CA ALA A 23 2.44 14.47 -6.39
C ALA A 23 3.96 14.58 -6.48
N ALA A 24 4.44 15.73 -6.93
CA ALA A 24 5.86 16.06 -6.92
C ALA A 24 6.26 16.20 -5.46
N TYR A 25 6.86 15.15 -4.90
CA TYR A 25 7.50 15.23 -3.60
C TYR A 25 8.59 16.30 -3.69
N PRO A 26 8.61 17.29 -2.78
CA PRO A 26 9.66 18.29 -2.77
C PRO A 26 11.02 17.60 -2.67
N LEU A 27 11.91 17.93 -3.60
CA LEU A 27 13.30 17.46 -3.67
C LEU A 27 14.13 18.09 -2.55
N SER A 28 13.77 17.86 -1.29
CA SER A 28 14.56 18.27 -0.13
C SER A 28 15.09 17.04 0.59
N SER A 29 16.04 16.34 -0.02
CA SER A 29 16.87 15.33 0.66
C SER A 29 18.08 14.89 -0.19
N PHE A 30 18.98 15.83 -0.51
CA PHE A 30 20.26 15.50 -1.15
C PHE A 30 21.22 14.66 -0.27
N HIS A 31 20.81 14.23 0.93
CA HIS A 31 21.67 13.47 1.85
C HIS A 31 21.11 12.09 2.28
N ARG A 32 19.95 11.64 1.78
CA ARG A 32 19.29 10.38 2.23
C ARG A 32 18.72 9.51 1.11
N ALA A 33 19.02 9.83 -0.15
CA ALA A 33 18.44 9.12 -1.31
C ALA A 33 18.94 7.66 -1.48
N HIS A 34 20.04 7.26 -0.83
CA HIS A 34 20.63 5.93 -1.02
C HIS A 34 20.18 4.88 0.00
N THR A 35 19.75 5.26 1.21
CA THR A 35 19.43 4.32 2.29
C THR A 35 18.06 3.66 2.17
N ASP A 36 17.15 4.21 1.36
CA ASP A 36 15.76 3.73 1.25
C ASP A 36 15.39 3.19 -0.15
N ARG A 37 16.35 2.96 -1.04
CA ARG A 37 16.08 2.46 -2.40
C ARG A 37 15.27 1.15 -2.39
N GLY A 38 15.64 0.19 -1.52
CA GLY A 38 14.91 -1.07 -1.37
C GLY A 38 13.48 -0.88 -0.86
N GLY A 39 13.30 0.01 0.12
CA GLY A 39 11.96 0.38 0.63
C GLY A 39 11.11 1.06 -0.43
N TYR A 40 11.69 1.92 -1.28
CA TYR A 40 11.00 2.57 -2.39
C TYR A 40 10.49 1.55 -3.42
N TRP A 41 11.34 0.62 -3.86
CA TRP A 41 10.93 -0.45 -4.78
C TRP A 41 9.87 -1.37 -4.17
N HIS A 42 10.01 -1.74 -2.89
CA HIS A 42 9.00 -2.54 -2.20
C HIS A 42 7.67 -1.80 -2.16
N ASN A 43 7.67 -0.52 -1.80
CA ASN A 43 6.48 0.32 -1.71
C ASN A 43 5.74 0.42 -3.05
N ALA A 44 6.49 0.65 -4.14
CA ALA A 44 5.94 0.77 -5.49
C ALA A 44 5.36 -0.55 -6.06
N ASN A 45 5.73 -1.71 -5.51
CA ASN A 45 5.33 -3.02 -6.06
C ASN A 45 4.46 -3.88 -5.12
N HIS A 46 4.33 -3.51 -3.85
CA HIS A 46 3.58 -4.28 -2.86
C HIS A 46 2.53 -3.43 -2.15
N SER A 47 1.55 -4.12 -1.58
CA SER A 47 0.54 -3.49 -0.74
C SER A 47 1.11 -3.03 0.59
N TRP A 48 0.73 -1.82 1.03
CA TRP A 48 1.10 -1.30 2.35
C TRP A 48 0.47 -2.08 3.50
N HIS A 49 -0.57 -2.85 3.21
CA HIS A 49 -1.29 -3.67 4.17
C HIS A 49 -1.32 -5.14 3.77
N GLY A 50 -1.63 -5.98 4.75
CA GLY A 50 -2.03 -7.38 4.52
C GLY A 50 -3.52 -7.51 4.24
N SER A 51 -4.02 -8.75 4.23
CA SER A 51 -5.43 -9.00 3.89
C SER A 51 -6.42 -8.71 5.02
N GLN A 52 -5.97 -8.53 6.27
CA GLN A 52 -6.87 -8.42 7.42
C GLN A 52 -7.40 -6.99 7.65
N GLN A 53 -8.69 -6.89 7.93
CA GLN A 53 -9.36 -5.65 8.32
C GLN A 53 -9.36 -5.46 9.83
N HIS A 54 -9.27 -4.22 10.31
CA HIS A 54 -9.43 -3.92 11.72
C HIS A 54 -10.88 -4.11 12.18
N VAL A 55 -11.06 -4.79 13.31
CA VAL A 55 -12.38 -5.16 13.87
C VAL A 55 -13.34 -3.97 14.03
N GLN A 56 -12.84 -2.80 14.42
CA GLN A 56 -13.69 -1.63 14.66
C GLN A 56 -14.05 -0.85 13.39
N TYR A 57 -13.17 -0.85 12.37
CA TYR A 57 -13.32 0.06 11.22
C TYR A 57 -13.63 -0.67 9.92
N GLY A 58 -13.60 -2.00 9.90
CA GLY A 58 -13.88 -2.80 8.70
C GLY A 58 -12.88 -2.53 7.55
N ARG A 59 -11.68 -2.04 7.86
CA ARG A 59 -10.62 -1.77 6.89
C ARG A 59 -9.24 -1.91 7.54
N PRO A 60 -8.19 -2.19 6.77
CA PRO A 60 -6.82 -2.11 7.27
C PRO A 60 -6.54 -0.71 7.84
N LEU A 61 -5.82 -0.66 8.96
CA LEU A 61 -5.33 0.58 9.55
C LEU A 61 -3.82 0.65 9.41
N THR A 62 -3.33 1.87 9.18
CA THR A 62 -1.90 2.16 9.25
C THR A 62 -1.54 2.73 10.62
N LEU A 63 -0.50 2.17 11.23
CA LEU A 63 0.15 2.73 12.42
C LEU A 63 1.43 3.42 11.98
N ILE A 64 1.45 4.75 12.10
CA ILE A 64 2.61 5.55 11.73
C ILE A 64 3.63 5.51 12.86
N VAL A 65 4.85 5.11 12.53
CA VAL A 65 6.00 5.07 13.45
C VAL A 65 7.04 6.10 13.05
N PRO A 66 7.99 6.46 13.94
CA PRO A 66 9.09 7.36 13.57
C PRO A 66 9.84 6.85 12.33
N PRO A 67 10.38 7.75 11.49
CA PRO A 67 11.10 7.36 10.27
C PRO A 67 12.34 6.49 10.55
N THR A 68 12.87 6.53 11.78
CA THR A 68 14.02 5.75 12.24
C THR A 68 13.68 4.30 12.62
N ALA A 69 12.40 3.93 12.73
CA ALA A 69 12.00 2.56 13.03
C ALA A 69 12.20 1.65 11.80
N ASN A 70 12.96 0.56 11.94
CA ASN A 70 13.25 -0.35 10.82
C ASN A 70 12.54 -1.70 10.90
N LEU A 71 12.17 -2.14 12.11
CA LEU A 71 11.59 -3.45 12.37
C LEU A 71 10.31 -3.31 13.18
N GLN A 72 9.35 -4.20 12.92
CA GLN A 72 8.16 -4.39 13.74
C GLN A 72 8.21 -5.79 14.38
N THR A 73 7.67 -5.90 15.59
CA THR A 73 7.49 -7.19 16.26
C THR A 73 6.06 -7.65 16.11
N ASN A 74 5.88 -8.90 15.72
CA ASN A 74 4.59 -9.54 15.54
C ASN A 74 4.47 -10.63 16.59
N TYR A 75 3.62 -10.41 17.59
CA TYR A 75 3.46 -11.31 18.71
C TYR A 75 2.44 -12.39 18.36
N ALA A 76 2.76 -13.64 18.70
CA ALA A 76 1.85 -14.77 18.56
C ALA A 76 1.28 -15.18 19.92
N TRP A 77 0.04 -15.67 19.93
CA TRP A 77 -0.62 -16.16 21.14
C TRP A 77 -0.27 -17.61 21.50
N GLY A 78 0.40 -18.33 20.58
CA GLY A 78 0.84 -19.71 20.75
C GLY A 78 2.37 -19.85 20.81
N VAL A 79 2.85 -21.08 20.88
CA VAL A 79 4.28 -21.38 21.05
C VAL A 79 5.08 -21.01 19.81
N ALA A 80 6.18 -20.27 20.02
CA ALA A 80 7.29 -20.05 19.09
C ALA A 80 6.95 -19.45 17.70
N ARG A 81 5.97 -18.54 17.60
CA ARG A 81 5.65 -17.83 16.33
C ARG A 81 5.81 -16.30 16.37
N THR A 82 6.44 -15.76 17.41
CA THR A 82 6.79 -14.33 17.45
C THR A 82 7.87 -14.05 16.41
N THR A 83 7.63 -13.09 15.53
CA THR A 83 8.56 -12.77 14.43
C THR A 83 8.84 -11.27 14.35
N MET A 84 10.08 -10.91 14.06
CA MET A 84 10.46 -9.56 13.67
C MET A 84 10.50 -9.46 12.15
N THR A 85 9.86 -8.43 11.61
CA THR A 85 9.89 -8.15 10.16
C THR A 85 10.25 -6.70 9.88
N PRO A 86 10.91 -6.43 8.75
CA PRO A 86 11.18 -5.07 8.32
C PRO A 86 9.91 -4.27 8.03
N ILE A 87 9.98 -2.96 8.29
CA ILE A 87 8.94 -1.98 7.93
C ILE A 87 9.39 -1.29 6.64
N HIS A 88 8.94 -1.81 5.49
CA HIS A 88 9.35 -1.26 4.19
C HIS A 88 8.63 0.05 3.84
N PHE A 89 7.36 0.16 4.20
CA PHE A 89 6.49 1.26 3.80
C PHE A 89 6.85 2.58 4.49
N GLN A 90 6.69 3.67 3.74
CA GLN A 90 6.84 5.04 4.23
C GLN A 90 5.60 5.84 3.87
N PHE A 91 5.01 6.48 4.88
CA PHE A 91 3.82 7.31 4.75
C PHE A 91 4.06 8.45 3.76
N GLY A 92 3.03 8.72 2.95
CA GLY A 92 3.09 9.74 1.90
C GLY A 92 3.76 9.30 0.60
N ARG A 93 4.50 8.19 0.54
CA ARG A 93 5.10 7.69 -0.72
C ARG A 93 4.10 6.90 -1.58
N PRO A 94 4.31 6.79 -2.91
CA PRO A 94 3.47 5.98 -3.77
C PRO A 94 3.55 4.51 -3.37
N VAL A 95 2.39 3.90 -3.18
CA VAL A 95 2.18 2.48 -2.92
C VAL A 95 1.65 1.80 -4.19
N ALA A 96 1.88 0.51 -4.38
CA ALA A 96 1.29 -0.25 -5.48
C ALA A 96 -0.24 -0.37 -5.40
N ASP A 97 -0.81 -0.11 -4.21
CA ASP A 97 -2.23 -0.24 -3.92
C ASP A 97 -3.08 0.78 -4.67
N ARG A 98 -3.48 0.42 -5.88
CA ARG A 98 -4.50 1.15 -6.64
C ARG A 98 -5.92 0.78 -6.22
N HIS A 99 -6.09 -0.34 -5.50
CA HIS A 99 -7.34 -0.79 -4.91
C HIS A 99 -7.06 -1.45 -3.56
N PRO A 100 -7.80 -1.15 -2.48
CA PRO A 100 -7.78 -2.01 -1.31
C PRO A 100 -8.19 -3.40 -1.80
N GLY A 101 -7.27 -4.37 -1.73
CA GLY A 101 -7.57 -5.74 -2.12
C GLY A 101 -8.78 -6.29 -1.38
N ASN A 102 -9.23 -7.49 -1.73
CA ASN A 102 -10.33 -8.14 -1.04
C ASN A 102 -9.89 -8.48 0.40
N THR A 103 -10.08 -7.55 1.31
CA THR A 103 -9.65 -7.68 2.71
C THR A 103 -10.69 -8.49 3.47
N VAL A 104 -10.23 -9.38 4.34
CA VAL A 104 -11.07 -10.27 5.15
C VAL A 104 -11.16 -9.75 6.59
N PRO A 105 -12.30 -9.94 7.27
CA PRO A 105 -12.41 -9.63 8.69
C PRO A 105 -11.37 -10.40 9.52
N THR A 106 -10.92 -9.81 10.63
CA THR A 106 -10.10 -10.52 11.61
C THR A 106 -10.79 -11.82 12.03
N PRO A 107 -10.08 -12.97 12.03
CA PRO A 107 -10.62 -14.22 12.53
C PRO A 107 -11.13 -14.10 13.96
N ARG A 108 -12.21 -14.82 14.30
CA ARG A 108 -12.76 -14.85 15.67
C ARG A 108 -11.72 -15.22 16.72
N TRP A 109 -10.78 -16.10 16.35
CA TRP A 109 -9.66 -16.51 17.18
C TRP A 109 -8.36 -16.16 16.46
N PRO A 110 -7.85 -14.92 16.62
CA PRO A 110 -6.61 -14.50 15.97
C PRO A 110 -5.44 -15.32 16.52
N SER A 111 -4.45 -15.61 15.67
CA SER A 111 -3.26 -16.37 16.06
C SER A 111 -2.08 -15.46 16.40
N SER A 112 -2.09 -14.24 15.86
CA SER A 112 -1.05 -13.23 16.06
C SER A 112 -1.58 -11.80 15.94
N THR A 113 -0.76 -10.82 16.33
CA THR A 113 -1.09 -9.39 16.18
C THR A 113 -1.22 -8.94 14.72
N ARG A 114 -0.67 -9.69 13.75
CA ARG A 114 -0.86 -9.39 12.32
C ARG A 114 -2.31 -9.58 11.86
N ASP A 115 -3.06 -10.43 12.56
CA ASP A 115 -4.44 -10.74 12.20
C ASP A 115 -5.41 -9.60 12.56
N MET A 116 -4.95 -8.60 13.32
CA MET A 116 -5.76 -7.47 13.81
C MET A 116 -5.93 -6.33 12.79
N GLY A 117 -5.36 -6.47 11.59
CA GLY A 117 -5.51 -5.48 10.51
C GLY A 117 -4.82 -4.13 10.79
N VAL A 118 -3.78 -4.12 11.63
CA VAL A 118 -2.94 -2.94 11.89
C VAL A 118 -1.56 -3.17 11.28
N TYR A 119 -1.13 -2.28 10.39
CA TYR A 119 0.11 -2.39 9.63
C TYR A 119 0.99 -1.17 9.84
N TYR A 120 2.29 -1.39 10.09
CA TYR A 120 3.21 -0.31 10.39
C TYR A 120 3.69 0.39 9.12
N SER A 121 3.75 1.72 9.17
CA SER A 121 4.35 2.55 8.12
C SER A 121 5.27 3.58 8.74
N ARG A 122 6.46 3.75 8.18
CA ARG A 122 7.42 4.75 8.65
C ARG A 122 6.92 6.15 8.33
N GLY A 123 7.13 7.10 9.23
CA GLY A 123 6.85 8.51 8.97
C GLY A 123 7.72 9.08 7.85
N PRO A 124 7.37 10.26 7.32
CA PRO A 124 8.27 11.04 6.47
C PRO A 124 9.56 11.38 7.23
N TRP A 125 10.67 11.45 6.50
CA TRP A 125 11.97 11.88 7.02
C TRP A 125 12.05 13.38 7.20
#